data_AF-A0A5B0MJV5-F1
#
_entry.id   AF-A0A5B0MJV5-F1
#
_cell.length_a   1.000
_cell.length_b   1.000
_cell.length_c   1.000
_cell.angle_alpha   90.00
_cell.angle_beta   90.00
_cell.angle_gamma   90.00
#
_symmetry.space_group_name_H-M   'P 1'
#
loop_
_entity.id
_entity.type
_entity.pdbx_description
1 polymer ?
#
loop_
_entity_poly.entity_id
_entity_poly.type
_entity_poly.pdbx_seq_one_letter_code
_entity_poly.pdbx_strand_id
1 'polypeptide(L)'
;MEIKEEVDTAIKESAILVYSKSYCPHSRRAKTILARVPDKPSEARVIELDELGERGVQMQSYLAELTRQRTVPNIFIHQKHIGGADDLSHLDQAGVLRSLIVDHSSRDTKSSSRIFKRQPDLKTLQEGLSYPLLLLLLLVLLAGIGYRIKSRAWIAPVPQKQKL
;
A
#
# COMPACT_ATOMS: atom_id res chain seq x y z
N MET A 1 9.69 19.10 -13.09
CA MET A 1 8.81 18.04 -12.56
C MET A 1 9.02 16.82 -13.43
N GLU A 2 9.25 15.66 -12.82
CA GLU A 2 9.40 14.42 -13.60
C GLU A 2 8.04 14.05 -14.23
N ILE A 3 8.01 13.56 -15.49
CA ILE A 3 6.75 13.23 -16.19
C ILE A 3 5.90 12.22 -15.39
N LYS A 4 6.56 11.31 -14.67
CA LYS A 4 5.89 10.33 -13.81
C LYS A 4 5.13 11.01 -12.67
N GLU A 5 5.76 11.96 -11.98
CA GLU A 5 5.12 12.74 -10.92
C GLU A 5 3.93 13.54 -11.46
N GLU A 6 4.04 14.10 -12.66
CA GLU A 6 2.95 14.83 -13.32
C GLU A 6 1.73 13.93 -13.59
N VAL A 7 1.98 12.74 -14.13
CA VAL A 7 0.91 11.75 -14.38
C VAL A 7 0.27 11.30 -13.07
N ASP A 8 1.08 10.95 -12.07
CA ASP A 8 0.59 10.50 -10.76
C ASP A 8 -0.21 11.60 -10.05
N THR A 9 0.26 12.85 -10.13
CA THR A 9 -0.42 14.00 -9.55
C THR A 9 -1.75 14.24 -10.27
N ALA A 10 -1.76 14.21 -11.60
CA ALA A 10 -2.99 14.36 -12.37
C ALA A 10 -4.02 13.28 -12.03
N ILE A 11 -3.59 12.02 -11.85
CA ILE A 11 -4.46 10.90 -11.45
C ILE A 11 -5.04 11.11 -10.04
N LYS A 12 -4.22 11.60 -9.10
CA LYS A 12 -4.63 11.85 -7.70
C LYS A 12 -5.60 13.01 -7.55
N GLU A 13 -5.37 14.10 -8.28
CA GLU A 13 -6.14 15.34 -8.13
C GLU A 13 -7.46 15.34 -8.91
N SER A 14 -7.61 14.45 -9.90
CA SER A 14 -8.75 14.46 -10.81
C SER A 14 -9.78 13.38 -10.43
N ALA A 15 -11.02 13.80 -10.15
CA ALA A 15 -12.13 12.86 -9.97
C ALA A 15 -12.38 12.03 -11.25
N ILE A 16 -12.24 12.66 -12.42
CA ILE A 16 -12.31 12.00 -13.73
C ILE A 16 -11.16 12.53 -14.58
N LEU A 17 -10.30 11.63 -15.07
CA LEU A 17 -9.16 11.96 -15.92
C LEU A 17 -9.18 11.10 -17.19
N VAL A 18 -8.95 11.74 -18.33
CA VAL A 18 -8.89 11.08 -19.63
C VAL A 18 -7.61 11.50 -20.34
N TYR A 19 -6.69 10.55 -20.50
CA TYR A 19 -5.61 10.70 -21.47
C TYR A 19 -6.14 10.35 -22.85
N SER A 20 -6.05 11.30 -23.77
CA SER A 20 -6.74 11.30 -25.06
C SER A 20 -5.77 11.63 -26.20
N LYS A 21 -6.26 11.50 -27.44
CA LYS A 21 -5.70 12.20 -28.58
C LYS A 21 -6.81 12.92 -29.33
N SER A 22 -6.55 14.15 -29.79
CA SER A 22 -7.56 15.07 -30.32
C SER A 22 -8.34 14.48 -31.51
N TYR A 23 -7.62 13.73 -32.38
CA TYR A 23 -8.15 13.10 -33.58
C TYR A 23 -8.82 11.74 -33.34
N CYS A 24 -8.66 11.13 -32.16
CA CYS A 24 -9.08 9.75 -31.92
C CYS A 24 -10.62 9.63 -31.75
N PRO A 25 -11.30 8.81 -32.57
CA PRO A 25 -12.76 8.65 -32.47
C PRO A 25 -13.19 7.95 -31.16
N HIS A 26 -12.41 6.98 -30.67
CA HIS A 26 -12.70 6.31 -29.39
C HIS A 26 -12.60 7.29 -28.21
N SER A 27 -11.62 8.18 -28.23
CA SER A 27 -11.49 9.23 -27.22
C SER A 27 -12.66 10.21 -27.27
N ARG A 28 -13.12 10.59 -28.47
CA ARG A 28 -14.32 11.44 -28.63
C ARG A 28 -15.55 10.76 -28.03
N ARG A 29 -15.75 9.47 -28.32
CA ARG A 29 -16.86 8.68 -27.75
C ARG A 29 -16.81 8.65 -26.22
N ALA A 30 -15.64 8.37 -25.64
CA ALA A 30 -15.47 8.36 -24.18
C ALA A 30 -15.78 9.74 -23.56
N LYS A 31 -15.30 10.83 -24.16
CA LYS A 31 -15.62 12.20 -23.72
C LYS A 31 -17.13 12.48 -23.77
N THR A 32 -17.82 12.05 -24.82
CA THR A 32 -19.29 12.19 -24.92
C THR A 32 -20.02 11.40 -23.84
N ILE A 33 -19.60 10.15 -23.55
CA ILE A 33 -20.20 9.32 -22.49
C ILE A 33 -20.01 9.98 -21.12
N LEU A 34 -18.83 10.51 -20.81
CA LEU A 34 -18.57 11.17 -19.54
C LEU A 34 -19.34 12.50 -19.41
N ALA A 35 -19.47 13.26 -20.49
CA ALA A 35 -20.18 14.54 -20.48
C ALA A 35 -21.67 14.40 -20.15
N ARG A 36 -22.31 13.29 -20.58
CA ARG A 36 -23.74 13.02 -20.33
C ARG A 36 -24.04 12.47 -18.94
N VAL A 37 -23.04 12.15 -18.11
CA VAL A 37 -23.29 11.65 -16.75
C VAL A 37 -23.81 12.80 -15.88
N PRO A 38 -25.03 12.70 -15.32
CA PRO A 38 -25.58 13.72 -14.43
C PRO A 38 -24.92 13.66 -13.05
N ASP A 39 -24.98 14.79 -12.33
CA ASP A 39 -24.58 14.92 -10.92
C ASP A 39 -23.10 14.57 -10.62
N LYS A 40 -22.25 14.63 -11.65
CA LYS A 40 -20.80 14.43 -11.51
C LYS A 40 -20.17 15.53 -10.64
N PRO A 41 -19.19 15.20 -9.77
CA PRO A 41 -18.58 16.16 -8.86
C PRO A 41 -17.75 17.23 -9.57
N SER A 42 -17.21 16.91 -10.75
CA SER A 42 -16.50 17.84 -11.63
C SER A 42 -16.56 17.38 -13.08
N GLU A 43 -16.24 18.28 -14.00
CA GLU A 43 -15.99 17.92 -15.39
C GLU A 43 -14.76 17.02 -15.54
N ALA A 44 -14.71 16.23 -16.61
CA ALA A 44 -13.57 15.36 -16.91
C ALA A 44 -12.36 16.20 -17.29
N ARG A 45 -11.24 16.03 -16.58
CA ARG A 45 -9.95 16.57 -17.00
C ARG A 45 -9.46 15.78 -18.20
N VAL A 46 -9.17 16.45 -19.30
CA VAL A 46 -8.68 15.83 -20.54
C VAL A 46 -7.25 16.28 -20.79
N ILE A 47 -6.37 15.33 -21.09
CA ILE A 47 -4.99 15.59 -21.51
C ILE A 47 -4.82 15.02 -22.92
N GLU A 48 -4.74 15.89 -23.92
CA GLU A 48 -4.53 15.52 -25.32
C GLU A 48 -3.03 15.28 -25.57
N LEU A 49 -2.63 14.01 -25.57
CA LEU A 49 -1.21 13.62 -25.63
C LEU A 49 -0.53 14.04 -26.93
N ASP A 50 -1.28 14.12 -28.04
CA ASP A 50 -0.76 14.54 -29.34
C ASP A 50 -0.40 16.03 -29.41
N GLU A 51 -1.00 16.86 -28.56
CA GLU A 51 -0.74 18.31 -28.51
C GLU A 51 0.50 18.65 -27.66
N LEU A 52 1.05 17.67 -26.93
CA LEU A 52 2.17 17.86 -25.99
C LEU A 52 3.54 17.48 -26.58
N GLY A 53 3.63 17.09 -27.85
CA GLY A 53 4.88 16.70 -28.50
C GLY A 53 5.59 15.54 -27.78
N GLU A 54 6.89 15.68 -27.54
CA GLU A 54 7.70 14.65 -26.86
C GLU A 54 7.19 14.32 -25.45
N ARG A 55 6.66 15.30 -24.72
CA ARG A 55 6.10 15.08 -23.37
C ARG A 55 4.92 14.12 -23.43
N GLY A 56 4.07 14.25 -24.45
CA GLY A 56 2.95 13.35 -24.67
C GLY A 56 3.39 11.91 -24.91
N VAL A 57 4.48 11.70 -25.66
CA VAL A 57 5.06 10.37 -25.90
C VAL A 57 5.60 9.77 -24.60
N GLN A 58 6.29 10.56 -23.79
CA GLN A 58 6.81 10.11 -22.48
C GLN A 58 5.68 9.77 -21.50
N MET A 59 4.63 10.60 -21.44
CA MET A 59 3.42 10.30 -20.66
C MET A 59 2.76 9.02 -21.13
N GLN A 60 2.57 8.82 -22.45
CA GLN A 60 1.97 7.61 -23.00
C GLN A 60 2.78 6.35 -22.66
N SER A 61 4.11 6.48 -22.66
CA SER A 61 5.03 5.38 -22.31
C SER A 61 4.89 5.01 -20.83
N TYR A 62 4.87 6.01 -19.95
CA TYR A 62 4.65 5.78 -18.52
C TYR A 62 3.25 5.22 -18.21
N LEU A 63 2.21 5.71 -18.87
CA LEU A 63 0.85 5.17 -18.74
C LEU A 63 0.80 3.69 -19.13
N ALA A 64 1.54 3.29 -20.17
CA ALA A 64 1.63 1.88 -20.56
C ALA A 64 2.35 1.02 -19.52
N GLU A 65 3.36 1.54 -18.83
CA GLU A 65 4.01 0.86 -17.71
C GLU A 65 3.06 0.69 -16.52
N LEU A 66 2.35 1.77 -16.16
CA LEU A 66 1.46 1.86 -15.01
C LEU A 66 0.20 0.99 -15.18
N THR A 67 -0.44 1.07 -16.35
CA THR A 67 -1.77 0.48 -16.59
C THR A 67 -1.75 -0.78 -17.45
N ARG A 68 -0.60 -1.08 -18.08
CA ARG A 68 -0.47 -2.07 -19.16
C ARG A 68 -1.27 -1.73 -20.44
N GLN A 69 -1.85 -0.53 -20.53
CA GLN A 69 -2.58 -0.06 -21.70
C GLN A 69 -1.78 1.00 -22.47
N ARG A 70 -1.44 0.69 -23.74
CA ARG A 70 -0.72 1.60 -24.63
C ARG A 70 -1.64 2.54 -25.42
N THR A 71 -2.93 2.26 -25.48
CA THR A 71 -3.89 2.95 -26.35
C THR A 71 -4.63 4.06 -25.62
N VAL A 72 -5.05 5.06 -26.38
CA VAL A 72 -6.01 6.08 -25.93
C VAL A 72 -7.43 5.68 -26.36
N PRO A 73 -8.47 6.09 -25.63
CA PRO A 73 -8.40 6.80 -24.36
C PRO A 73 -7.92 5.89 -23.22
N ASN A 74 -7.15 6.45 -22.28
CA ASN A 74 -6.77 5.78 -21.03
C ASN A 74 -7.44 6.56 -19.87
N ILE A 75 -8.42 5.93 -19.24
CA ILE A 75 -9.42 6.60 -18.39
C ILE A 75 -9.22 6.22 -16.93
N PHE A 76 -9.24 7.22 -16.06
CA PHE A 76 -9.24 7.05 -14.62
C PHE A 76 -10.46 7.74 -14.00
N ILE A 77 -11.07 7.09 -13.03
CA ILE A 77 -12.12 7.69 -12.20
C ILE A 77 -11.76 7.43 -10.75
N HIS A 78 -11.59 8.50 -9.98
CA HIS A 78 -11.14 8.49 -8.60
C HIS A 78 -9.92 7.59 -8.39
N GLN A 79 -8.84 7.91 -9.10
CA GLN A 79 -7.56 7.18 -9.09
C GLN A 79 -7.61 5.74 -9.63
N LYS A 80 -8.79 5.17 -9.87
CA LYS A 80 -8.94 3.81 -10.41
C LYS A 80 -8.86 3.84 -11.94
N HIS A 81 -7.95 3.04 -12.49
CA HIS A 81 -7.90 2.78 -13.93
C HIS A 81 -9.16 2.03 -14.40
N ILE A 82 -9.87 2.62 -15.36
CA ILE A 82 -11.10 2.09 -15.94
C ILE A 82 -10.82 1.31 -17.22
N GLY A 83 -9.84 1.77 -18.01
CA GLY A 83 -9.50 1.21 -19.32
C GLY A 83 -9.81 2.16 -20.46
N GLY A 84 -10.33 1.62 -21.56
CA GLY A 84 -10.63 2.34 -22.79
C GLY A 84 -12.09 2.77 -22.93
N ALA A 85 -12.43 3.20 -24.15
CA ALA A 85 -13.78 3.63 -24.46
C ALA A 85 -14.81 2.49 -24.41
N ASP A 86 -14.41 1.25 -24.68
CA ASP A 86 -15.29 0.08 -24.61
C ASP A 86 -15.61 -0.28 -23.15
N ASP A 87 -14.58 -0.32 -22.28
CA ASP A 87 -14.76 -0.53 -20.84
C ASP A 87 -15.71 0.51 -20.23
N LEU A 88 -15.51 1.78 -20.57
CA LEU A 88 -16.41 2.85 -20.14
C LEU A 88 -17.84 2.65 -20.67
N SER A 89 -17.99 2.26 -21.94
CA SER A 89 -19.31 2.01 -22.54
C SER A 89 -20.03 0.85 -21.84
N HIS A 90 -19.31 -0.21 -21.48
CA HIS A 90 -19.87 -1.32 -20.71
C HIS A 90 -20.36 -0.87 -19.33
N LEU A 91 -19.60 -0.02 -18.63
CA LEU A 91 -20.03 0.54 -17.34
C LEU A 91 -21.26 1.44 -17.46
N ASP A 92 -21.37 2.24 -18.53
CA ASP A 92 -22.55 3.08 -18.79
C ASP A 92 -23.78 2.21 -19.08
N GLN A 93 -23.63 1.21 -19.95
CA GLN A 93 -24.71 0.27 -20.31
C GLN A 93 -25.16 -0.59 -19.12
N ALA A 94 -24.24 -0.98 -18.25
CA ALA A 94 -24.54 -1.70 -17.02
C ALA A 94 -25.18 -0.80 -15.92
N GLY A 95 -25.31 0.52 -16.15
CA GLY A 95 -25.92 1.45 -15.21
C GLY A 95 -25.08 1.76 -13.96
N VAL A 96 -23.81 1.36 -13.95
CA VAL A 96 -22.90 1.50 -12.79
C VAL A 96 -21.93 2.68 -12.91
N LEU A 97 -21.79 3.28 -14.11
CA LEU A 97 -20.86 4.39 -14.33
C LEU A 97 -21.18 5.59 -13.44
N ARG A 98 -22.46 5.95 -13.32
CA ARG A 98 -22.90 7.09 -12.52
C ARG A 98 -22.55 6.92 -11.03
N SER A 99 -22.90 5.79 -10.43
CA SER A 99 -22.59 5.53 -9.02
C SER A 99 -21.07 5.50 -8.78
N LEU A 100 -20.31 4.98 -9.73
CA LEU A 100 -18.84 4.98 -9.66
C LEU A 100 -18.26 6.41 -9.64
N ILE A 101 -18.86 7.35 -10.37
CA ILE A 101 -18.44 8.77 -10.41
C ILE A 101 -18.93 9.54 -9.18
N VAL A 102 -20.17 9.32 -8.73
CA VAL A 102 -20.81 10.14 -7.69
C VAL A 102 -20.51 9.65 -6.27
N ASP A 103 -20.46 8.34 -6.03
CA ASP A 103 -20.47 7.77 -4.67
C ASP A 103 -19.08 7.63 -4.01
N HIS A 104 -18.04 8.24 -4.58
CA HIS A 104 -16.66 8.05 -4.11
C HIS A 104 -16.35 8.81 -2.81
N SER A 105 -17.22 9.72 -2.37
CA SER A 105 -17.06 10.53 -1.16
C SER A 105 -17.01 9.74 0.16
N SER A 106 -17.19 8.41 0.13
CA SER A 106 -17.37 7.59 1.34
C SER A 106 -16.28 6.54 1.63
N ARG A 107 -15.29 6.35 0.74
CA ARG A 107 -14.28 5.26 0.88
C ARG A 107 -12.88 5.68 1.31
N ASP A 108 -12.48 6.93 1.08
CA ASP A 108 -11.07 7.33 1.28
C ASP A 108 -10.66 7.65 2.73
N THR A 109 -11.60 7.75 3.67
CA THR A 109 -11.26 8.03 5.08
C THR A 109 -11.30 6.80 5.99
N LYS A 110 -11.95 5.70 5.56
CA LYS A 110 -12.15 4.51 6.40
C LYS A 110 -11.26 3.33 6.07
N SER A 111 -10.62 3.30 4.89
CA SER A 111 -9.77 2.17 4.48
C SER A 111 -8.31 2.32 4.94
N SER A 112 -7.78 3.53 5.04
CA SER A 112 -6.40 3.75 5.53
C SER A 112 -6.30 3.77 7.06
N SER A 113 -7.43 3.83 7.79
CA SER A 113 -7.46 3.86 9.27
C SER A 113 -7.73 2.50 9.92
N ARG A 114 -7.99 1.43 9.16
CA ARG A 114 -8.19 0.07 9.73
C ARG A 114 -7.24 -1.01 9.24
N ILE A 115 -6.43 -0.75 8.21
CA ILE A 115 -5.38 -1.67 7.72
C ILE A 115 -4.01 -0.96 7.67
N PHE A 116 -3.79 0.06 8.50
CA PHE A 116 -2.45 0.29 9.04
C PHE A 116 -2.48 -0.32 10.43
N LYS A 117 -2.12 -1.61 10.52
CA LYS A 117 -1.70 -2.20 11.79
C LYS A 117 -0.72 -1.19 12.38
N ARG A 118 -1.05 -0.71 13.57
CA ARG A 118 -0.08 -0.24 14.58
C ARG A 118 1.26 -0.88 14.27
N GLN A 119 2.17 -0.10 13.74
CA GLN A 119 3.58 -0.38 13.84
C GLN A 119 3.86 -0.25 15.34
N PRO A 120 4.15 -1.32 16.10
CA PRO A 120 4.75 -1.09 17.40
C PRO A 120 6.10 -0.45 17.09
N ASP A 121 6.24 0.83 17.44
CA ASP A 121 7.52 1.49 17.43
C ASP A 121 8.52 0.59 18.16
N LEU A 122 9.57 0.22 17.43
CA LEU A 122 10.68 -0.59 17.91
C LEU A 122 11.57 0.25 18.84
N LYS A 123 10.97 0.94 19.81
CA LYS A 123 11.59 1.79 20.83
C LYS A 123 10.89 1.76 22.20
N THR A 124 10.02 0.78 22.45
CA THR A 124 9.40 0.56 23.78
C THR A 124 9.52 -0.88 24.28
N LEU A 125 10.61 -1.58 23.93
CA LEU A 125 11.06 -2.81 24.60
C LEU A 125 12.43 -2.64 25.28
N GLN A 126 12.64 -1.45 25.83
CA GLN A 126 13.57 -1.14 26.92
C GLN A 126 12.76 -0.07 27.68
N GLU A 127 11.97 -0.42 28.69
CA GLU A 127 12.39 -0.52 30.09
C GLU A 127 11.25 -1.25 30.81
N GLY A 128 11.24 -2.58 30.80
CA GLY A 128 10.13 -3.38 31.34
C GLY A 128 10.53 -4.40 32.40
N LEU A 129 11.82 -4.56 32.67
CA LEU A 129 12.30 -5.33 33.81
C LEU A 129 13.20 -4.41 34.61
N SER A 130 12.60 -3.76 35.61
CA SER A 130 13.31 -2.91 36.56
C SER A 130 14.51 -3.69 37.10
N TYR A 131 15.73 -3.19 36.82
CA TYR A 131 17.01 -3.69 37.33
C TYR A 131 17.02 -4.14 38.80
N PRO A 132 16.24 -3.58 39.77
CA PRO A 132 16.14 -4.13 41.12
C PRO A 132 15.69 -5.60 41.18
N LEU A 133 14.80 -6.08 40.31
CA LEU A 133 14.31 -7.47 40.36
C LEU A 133 15.35 -8.47 39.82
N LEU A 134 16.09 -8.11 38.77
CA LEU A 134 17.20 -8.92 38.26
C LEU A 134 18.37 -8.97 39.24
N LEU A 135 18.70 -7.85 39.89
CA LEU A 135 19.75 -7.79 40.91
C LEU A 135 19.38 -8.63 42.14
N LEU A 136 18.12 -8.63 42.55
CA LEU A 136 17.63 -9.43 43.67
C LEU A 136 17.64 -10.94 43.34
N LEU A 137 17.30 -11.32 42.10
CA LEU A 137 17.43 -12.70 41.61
C LEU A 137 18.90 -13.17 41.55
N LEU A 138 19.83 -12.31 41.12
CA LEU A 138 21.27 -12.60 41.11
C LEU A 138 21.82 -12.76 42.54
N LEU A 139 21.41 -11.91 43.49
CA LEU A 139 21.79 -12.03 44.89
C LEU A 139 21.27 -13.32 45.53
N VAL A 140 20.03 -13.75 45.23
CA VAL A 140 19.47 -15.03 45.71
C VAL A 140 20.23 -16.23 45.13
N LEU A 141 20.66 -16.17 43.86
CA LEU A 141 21.46 -17.22 43.24
C LEU A 141 22.89 -17.30 43.81
N LEU A 142 23.55 -16.15 44.04
CA LEU A 142 24.88 -16.12 44.68
C LEU A 142 24.83 -16.55 46.15
N ALA A 143 23.80 -16.14 46.90
CA ALA A 143 23.59 -16.58 48.29
C ALA A 143 23.18 -18.06 48.39
N GLY A 144 22.44 -18.59 47.41
CA GLY A 144 22.03 -19.99 47.34
C GLY A 144 23.18 -20.98 47.09
N ILE A 145 24.21 -20.57 46.35
CA ILE A 145 25.42 -21.38 46.14
C ILE A 145 26.27 -21.43 47.43
N GLY A 146 26.25 -20.38 48.25
CA GLY A 146 26.97 -20.34 49.53
C GLY A 146 26.37 -21.23 50.64
N TYR A 147 25.11 -21.63 50.54
CA TYR A 147 24.42 -22.41 51.60
C TYR A 147 24.48 -23.94 51.42
N ARG A 148 25.03 -24.43 50.29
CA ARG A 148 25.12 -25.88 49.99
C ARG A 148 26.55 -26.44 50.04
N ILE A 149 27.45 -25.82 50.81
CA ILE A 149 28.79 -26.34 51.12
C ILE A 149 29.01 -26.34 52.63
N LYS A 150 28.08 -26.92 53.40
CA LYS A 150 28.36 -27.33 54.79
C LYS A 150 27.53 -28.54 55.17
N SER A 151 27.77 -29.66 54.50
CA SER A 151 27.34 -30.98 54.96
C SER A 151 28.42 -32.01 54.62
N ARG A 152 29.08 -32.47 55.67
CA ARG A 152 30.19 -33.42 55.72
C ARG A 152 29.69 -34.80 55.29
N ALA A 153 30.57 -35.61 54.71
CA ALA A 153 31.05 -36.87 55.32
C ALA A 153 31.37 -37.96 54.27
N TRP A 154 32.67 -38.29 54.24
CA TRP A 154 33.26 -39.63 54.11
C TRP A 154 32.31 -40.82 53.95
N ILE A 155 32.41 -41.54 52.82
CA ILE A 155 32.22 -43.00 52.71
C ILE A 155 33.20 -43.57 51.66
N ALA A 156 33.79 -44.73 51.99
CA ALA A 156 35.04 -45.35 51.54
C ALA A 156 35.10 -45.94 50.11
N PRO A 157 36.31 -46.25 49.57
CA PRO A 157 36.51 -46.89 48.27
C PRO A 157 36.26 -48.41 48.28
N VAL A 158 35.60 -48.92 47.23
CA VAL A 158 35.43 -50.35 46.93
C VAL A 158 36.58 -50.83 46.02
N PRO A 159 37.22 -51.99 46.30
CA PRO A 159 38.43 -52.43 45.61
C PRO A 159 38.15 -53.02 44.21
N GLN A 160 39.07 -52.75 43.27
CA GLN A 160 39.10 -53.34 41.94
C GLN A 160 39.48 -54.82 41.97
N LYS A 161 38.72 -55.64 41.24
CA LYS A 161 39.13 -56.99 40.85
C LYS A 161 40.00 -56.92 39.60
N GLN A 162 41.23 -57.40 39.71
CA GLN A 162 42.09 -57.72 38.57
C GLN A 162 41.46 -58.84 37.72
N LYS A 163 41.54 -58.69 36.39
CA LYS A 163 41.42 -59.81 35.45
C LYS A 163 42.48 -59.64 34.35
N LEU A 164 43.41 -60.61 34.39
CA LEU A 164 44.49 -60.98 33.48
C LEU A 164 45.64 -59.97 33.27
#